data_AF-A0A5K4F6T9-F1
#
_entry.id   AF-A0A5K4F6T9-F1
#
_cell.length_a   1.000
_cell.length_b   1.000
_cell.length_c   1.000
_cell.angle_alpha   90.00
_cell.angle_beta   90.00
_cell.angle_gamma   90.00
#
_symmetry.space_group_name_H-M   'P 1'
#
loop_
_entity.id
_entity.type
_entity.pdbx_description
1 polymer ?
#
loop_
_entity_poly.entity_id
_entity_poly.type
_entity_poly.pdbx_seq_one_letter_code
_entity_poly.pdbx_strand_id
1 'polypeptide(L)'
;MLAFYTKVEPKLRTLGIALKTVTKITKIGRAASGGISSYAWIIMLIHYLQQIDQLPVLQELYEGSTKPTTLVNGWNVWYQNDLSVIVSITSSY
;
A
#
# COMPACT_ATOMS: atom_id res chain seq x y z
N MET A 1 -1.37 -0.93 8.00
CA MET A 1 -1.08 -0.32 6.69
C MET A 1 -1.81 -1.00 5.52
N LEU A 2 -1.48 -2.23 5.10
CA LEU A 2 -2.11 -2.87 3.90
C LEU A 2 -3.66 -2.88 3.93
N ALA A 3 -4.26 -3.27 5.06
CA ALA A 3 -5.71 -3.26 5.21
C ALA A 3 -6.32 -1.85 5.11
N PHE A 4 -5.53 -0.82 5.44
CA PHE A 4 -5.98 0.56 5.33
C PHE A 4 -5.95 1.03 3.88
N TYR A 5 -4.94 0.64 3.09
CA TYR A 5 -4.96 0.88 1.64
C TYR A 5 -6.20 0.31 0.96
N THR A 6 -6.67 -0.88 1.37
CA THR A 6 -7.92 -1.44 0.82
C THR A 6 -9.19 -0.69 1.24
N LYS A 7 -9.13 0.15 2.28
CA LYS A 7 -10.21 1.08 2.64
C LYS A 7 -10.16 2.35 1.80
N VAL A 8 -8.96 2.86 1.54
CA VAL A 8 -8.74 4.04 0.69
C VAL A 8 -9.14 3.75 -0.75
N GLU A 9 -8.73 2.60 -1.27
CA GLU A 9 -9.01 2.18 -2.64
C GLU A 9 -9.54 0.74 -2.67
N PRO A 10 -10.87 0.54 -2.68
CA PRO A 10 -11.48 -0.79 -2.70
C PRO A 10 -11.05 -1.66 -3.90
N LYS A 11 -10.72 -1.06 -5.06
CA LYS A 11 -10.29 -1.81 -6.26
C LYS A 11 -8.97 -2.55 -6.03
N LEU A 12 -8.16 -2.10 -5.07
CA LEU A 12 -6.90 -2.75 -4.69
C LEU A 12 -7.12 -4.20 -4.24
N ARG A 13 -8.24 -4.51 -3.57
CA ARG A 13 -8.55 -5.88 -3.15
C ARG A 13 -8.77 -6.78 -4.37
N THR A 14 -9.53 -6.31 -5.35
CA THR A 14 -9.80 -7.04 -6.59
C THR A 14 -8.52 -7.25 -7.39
N LEU A 15 -7.72 -6.20 -7.57
CA LEU A 15 -6.42 -6.27 -8.26
C LEU A 15 -5.45 -7.21 -7.52
N GLY A 16 -5.39 -7.16 -6.19
CA GLY A 16 -4.54 -8.02 -5.38
C GLY A 16 -4.91 -9.51 -5.52
N ILE A 17 -6.21 -9.83 -5.57
CA ILE A 17 -6.67 -11.21 -5.82
C ILE A 17 -6.32 -11.66 -7.24
N ALA A 18 -6.52 -10.80 -8.24
CA ALA A 18 -6.16 -11.10 -9.62
C ALA A 18 -4.66 -11.38 -9.76
N LEU A 19 -3.81 -10.49 -9.22
CA LEU A 19 -2.35 -10.67 -9.24
C LEU A 19 -1.91 -11.93 -8.49
N LYS A 20 -2.51 -12.21 -7.33
CA LYS A 20 -2.23 -13.45 -6.59
C LYS A 20 -2.61 -14.70 -7.39
N THR A 21 -3.69 -14.63 -8.16
CA THR A 21 -4.10 -15.73 -9.04
C THR A 21 -3.09 -15.94 -10.16
N VAL A 22 -2.65 -14.86 -10.82
CA VAL A 22 -1.61 -14.92 -11.86
C VAL A 22 -0.32 -15.53 -11.32
N THR A 23 0.18 -15.03 -10.17
CA THR A 23 1.44 -15.52 -9.58
C THR A 23 1.38 -16.99 -9.12
N LYS A 24 0.18 -17.48 -8.79
CA LYS A 24 -0.06 -18.90 -8.49
C LYS A 24 -0.01 -19.74 -9.77
N ILE A 25 -0.66 -19.30 -10.84
CA ILE A 25 -0.69 -20.01 -12.13
C ILE A 25 0.72 -20.11 -12.73
N THR A 26 1.48 -19.01 -12.69
CA THR A 26 2.85 -18.96 -13.22
C THR A 26 3.90 -19.56 -12.27
N LYS A 27 3.50 -20.03 -11.08
CA LYS A 27 4.36 -20.64 -10.05
C LYS A 27 5.48 -19.72 -9.53
N ILE A 28 5.36 -18.41 -9.67
CA ILE A 28 6.33 -17.43 -9.17
C ILE A 28 6.03 -16.91 -7.75
N GLY A 29 4.86 -17.26 -7.18
CA GLY A 29 4.36 -16.72 -5.91
C GLY A 29 4.83 -17.43 -4.62
N ARG A 30 5.83 -18.32 -4.69
CA ARG A 30 6.27 -19.15 -3.54
C ARG A 30 7.67 -18.77 -3.07
N ALA A 31 7.73 -17.97 -2.01
CA ALA A 31 9.00 -17.52 -1.41
C ALA A 31 9.92 -18.66 -0.97
N ALA A 32 9.36 -19.72 -0.39
CA ALA A 32 10.12 -20.89 0.06
C ALA A 32 10.82 -21.66 -1.07
N SER A 33 10.43 -21.44 -2.33
CA SER A 33 11.04 -22.06 -3.52
C SER A 33 11.74 -21.04 -4.42
N GLY A 34 12.21 -19.92 -3.86
CA GLY A 34 12.91 -18.86 -4.60
C GLY A 34 12.01 -17.89 -5.37
N GLY A 35 10.68 -18.02 -5.24
CA GLY A 35 9.72 -17.07 -5.80
C GLY A 35 9.59 -15.79 -4.96
N ILE A 36 8.72 -14.89 -5.42
CA ILE A 36 8.40 -13.64 -4.70
C ILE A 36 7.22 -13.92 -3.76
N SER A 37 7.30 -13.41 -2.52
CA SER A 37 6.24 -13.62 -1.52
C SER A 37 4.93 -12.93 -1.92
N SER A 38 3.78 -13.47 -1.47
CA SER A 38 2.49 -12.80 -1.71
C SER A 38 2.46 -11.37 -1.15
N TYR A 39 3.16 -11.11 -0.04
CA TYR A 39 3.27 -9.76 0.51
C TYR A 39 4.03 -8.82 -0.44
N ALA A 40 5.18 -9.25 -0.95
CA ALA A 40 5.97 -8.46 -1.89
C ALA A 40 5.19 -8.14 -3.17
N TRP A 41 4.39 -9.07 -3.69
CA TRP A 41 3.51 -8.79 -4.83
C TRP A 41 2.47 -7.70 -4.54
N ILE A 42 1.89 -7.69 -3.33
CA ILE A 42 0.94 -6.63 -2.94
C ILE A 42 1.66 -5.28 -2.77
N ILE A 43 2.88 -5.26 -2.24
CA ILE A 43 3.68 -4.03 -2.16
C ILE A 43 4.02 -3.51 -3.55
N MET A 44 4.40 -4.37 -4.50
CA MET A 44 4.63 -3.97 -5.89
C MET A 44 3.37 -3.39 -6.55
N LEU A 45 2.21 -3.97 -6.29
CA LEU A 45 0.94 -3.45 -6.80
C LEU A 45 0.62 -2.06 -6.20
N ILE A 46 0.81 -1.88 -4.90
CA ILE A 46 0.63 -0.57 -4.24
C ILE A 46 1.60 0.45 -4.83
N HIS A 47 2.88 0.09 -4.98
CA HIS A 47 3.89 0.97 -5.55
C HIS A 47 3.54 1.36 -6.99
N TYR A 48 3.13 0.40 -7.84
CA TYR A 48 2.68 0.69 -9.19
C TYR A 48 1.52 1.70 -9.21
N LEU A 49 0.49 1.49 -8.39
CA LEU A 49 -0.65 2.41 -8.32
C LEU A 49 -0.27 3.80 -7.81
N GLN A 50 0.73 3.89 -6.93
CA GLN A 50 1.29 5.17 -6.48
C GLN A 50 2.02 5.93 -7.58
N GLN A 51 2.74 5.22 -8.46
CA GLN A 51 3.47 5.84 -9.58
C GLN A 51 2.56 6.35 -10.71
N ILE A 52 1.30 5.90 -10.75
CA ILE A 52 0.30 6.34 -11.75
C ILE A 52 -0.80 7.20 -11.11
N ASP A 53 -0.54 7.80 -9.95
CA ASP A 53 -1.45 8.68 -9.22
C ASP A 53 -2.83 8.07 -8.91
N GLN A 54 -2.92 6.74 -8.83
CA GLN A 54 -4.14 6.00 -8.48
C GLN A 54 -4.23 5.66 -6.99
N LEU A 55 -3.17 5.90 -6.22
CA LEU A 55 -3.12 5.63 -4.79
C LEU A 55 -2.10 6.57 -4.14
N PRO A 56 -2.39 7.20 -2.99
CA PRO A 56 -1.42 8.08 -2.36
C PRO A 56 -0.37 7.30 -1.56
N VAL A 57 0.71 7.98 -1.16
CA VAL A 57 1.71 7.44 -0.22
C VAL A 57 1.30 7.81 1.20
N LEU A 58 0.63 6.90 1.92
CA LEU A 58 0.07 7.19 3.26
C LEU A 58 1.10 7.70 4.27
N GLN A 59 2.37 7.35 4.11
CA GLN A 59 3.44 7.78 5.00
C GLN A 59 3.86 9.23 4.77
N GLU A 60 3.47 9.86 3.67
CA GLU A 60 3.76 11.27 3.36
C GLU A 60 2.54 12.18 3.57
N LEU A 61 1.38 11.64 3.94
CA LEU A 61 0.13 12.39 4.11
C LEU A 61 -0.04 12.92 5.55
N TYR A 62 0.84 13.82 5.98
CA TYR A 62 0.73 14.48 7.30
C TYR A 62 0.52 15.98 7.18
N GLU A 63 -0.12 16.53 8.21
CA GLU A 63 -0.28 17.97 8.37
C GLU A 63 0.97 18.59 9.01
N GLY A 64 1.27 19.83 8.63
CA GLY A 64 2.40 20.58 9.16
C GLY A 64 3.74 20.25 8.50
N SER A 65 4.83 20.79 9.06
CA SER A 65 6.18 20.68 8.49
C SER A 65 6.96 19.45 8.95
N THR A 66 6.53 18.83 10.05
CA THR A 66 7.29 17.74 10.71
C THR A 66 6.55 16.42 10.57
N LYS A 67 7.24 15.42 10.00
CA LYS A 67 6.68 14.07 9.83
C LYS A 67 6.40 13.44 11.20
N PRO A 68 5.15 13.01 11.46
CA PRO A 68 4.82 12.35 12.71
C PRO A 68 5.63 11.05 12.87
N THR A 69 5.92 10.72 14.11
CA THR A 69 6.79 9.60 14.44
C THR A 69 6.06 8.59 15.31
N THR A 70 6.04 7.34 14.88
CA THR A 70 5.60 6.19 15.68
C THR A 70 6.67 5.13 15.55
N LEU A 71 7.52 4.96 16.58
CA LEU A 71 8.67 4.07 16.49
C LEU A 71 8.31 2.65 16.92
N VAL A 72 8.67 1.67 16.09
CA VAL A 72 8.69 0.25 16.44
C VAL A 72 10.06 -0.28 16.05
N ASN A 73 10.81 -0.84 17.02
CA ASN A 73 12.17 -1.33 16.83
C ASN A 73 13.12 -0.30 16.17
N GLY A 74 12.97 0.99 16.50
CA GLY A 74 13.77 2.08 15.93
C GLY A 74 13.31 2.58 14.56
N TRP A 75 12.30 1.96 13.95
CA TRP A 75 11.77 2.37 12.64
C TRP A 75 10.49 3.18 12.80
N ASN A 76 10.37 4.28 12.06
CA ASN A 76 9.12 5.05 12.00
C ASN A 76 8.09 4.30 11.16
N VAL A 77 7.06 3.76 11.82
CA VAL A 77 5.94 3.04 11.20
C VAL A 77 4.69 3.90 11.07
N TRP A 78 4.80 5.22 11.30
CA TRP A 78 3.68 6.13 11.15
C TRP A 78 3.17 6.13 9.70
N TYR A 79 1.85 6.19 9.56
CA TYR A 79 1.16 6.42 8.30
C TYR A 79 -0.20 7.07 8.57
N GLN A 80 -0.70 7.84 7.61
CA GLN A 80 -2.03 8.43 7.68
C GLN A 80 -3.11 7.35 7.68
N ASN A 81 -3.88 7.29 8.76
CA ASN A 81 -4.93 6.32 9.00
C ASN A 81 -6.31 6.95 9.21
N ASP A 82 -6.44 8.26 8.98
CA ASP A 82 -7.72 8.97 8.89
C ASP A 82 -8.14 9.10 7.42
N LEU A 83 -9.28 8.49 7.09
CA LEU A 83 -9.82 8.52 5.74
C LEU A 83 -10.28 9.92 5.32
N SER A 84 -10.75 10.74 6.27
CA SER A 84 -11.23 12.09 6.00
C SER A 84 -10.11 13.01 5.53
N VAL A 85 -8.93 12.91 6.16
CA VAL A 85 -7.71 13.64 5.78
C VAL A 85 -7.23 13.22 4.39
N ILE A 86 -7.35 11.93 4.06
CA ILE A 86 -6.92 11.45 2.74
C ILE A 86 -7.84 11.98 1.65
N VAL A 87 -9.16 11.93 1.87
CA VAL A 87 -10.15 12.44 0.92
C VAL A 87 -9.98 13.94 0.71
N SER A 88 -9.76 14.72 1.79
CA SER A 88 -9.54 16.16 1.65
C SER A 88 -8.29 16.50 0.83
N ILE A 89 -7.18 15.78 1.04
CA ILE A 89 -5.94 15.99 0.29
C ILE A 89 -6.09 15.55 -1.18
N THR A 90 -6.68 14.39 -1.42
CA THR A 90 -6.80 13.83 -2.78
C THR A 90 -7.87 14.53 -3.62
N SER A 91 -8.94 15.05 -3.03
CA SER A 91 -9.94 15.88 -3.74
C SER A 91 -9.47 17.30 -4.06
N SER A 92 -8.29 17.70 -3.61
CA SER A 92 -7.71 19.02 -3.88
C SER A 92 -6.90 19.10 -5.19
N TYR A 93 -6.87 18.01 -5.97
CA TYR A 93 -6.23 17.91 -7.29
C TYR A 93 -7.28 17.64 -8.38
#